data_AF-A0A1J4KNZ5-F1
#
_entry.id   AF-A0A1J4KNZ5-F1
#
_cell.length_a   1.000
_cell.length_b   1.000
_cell.length_c   1.000
_cell.angle_alpha   90.00
_cell.angle_beta   90.00
_cell.angle_gamma   90.00
#
_symmetry.space_group_name_H-M   'P 1'
#
loop_
_entity.id
_entity.type
_entity.pdbx_description
1 polymer ?
#
loop_
_entity_poly.entity_id
_entity_poly.type
_entity_poly.pdbx_seq_one_letter_code
_entity_poly.pdbx_strand_id
1 'polypeptide(L)'
;MQVEGIGNSSASKIDSSAPFVPPIKFTVRNTSGGDAEAALDAYIQNKRNKPPLSLKNKIMQIIVRRKVDAASAKNYTEAAKISKIEEQLKTYFEELREVDRSKRRTHYGISGSDQLRNRLQKICNEYDRRIEAYKRSREQFMDQLYADQQRELAEFGKKWNNPNSFLDLAKPSCHLLQLREIERKKALLMDYEGAAATKAQADRLEKQETKQSQEKAIQTMKNQLKQLENKHQQEVMGAEELSKRGLDHLLKEKASVVEPLEKALKKSEKTEKKEPVRRRPSSRVNNSNFSINATVTSPSNLNSSIGRTQSSLSQSARAASPVAFDDFEEPDLATPRTFRKIYDMRSTSGVRRLDLDGIDITKYLKSSQTPRSRPGTSTSVYRRTKSISKS
;
A
#
# COMPACT_ATOMS: atom_id res chain seq x y z
N MET A 1 10.34 -14.00 -32.28
CA MET A 1 9.12 -13.28 -32.69
C MET A 1 9.54 -11.97 -33.36
N GLN A 2 9.74 -12.07 -34.67
CA GLN A 2 9.82 -10.95 -35.60
C GLN A 2 8.42 -10.38 -35.80
N VAL A 3 8.27 -9.06 -35.77
CA VAL A 3 7.25 -8.36 -36.56
C VAL A 3 7.91 -7.11 -37.14
N GLU A 4 7.96 -7.12 -38.46
CA GLU A 4 8.37 -6.07 -39.40
C GLU A 4 7.48 -4.82 -39.17
N GLY A 5 7.94 -3.58 -39.33
CA GLY A 5 8.35 -3.01 -40.60
C GLY A 5 7.10 -2.74 -41.47
N ILE A 6 6.76 -1.47 -41.69
CA ILE A 6 6.26 -0.86 -42.95
C ILE A 6 5.83 0.58 -42.66
N GLY A 7 6.40 1.51 -43.44
CA GLY A 7 6.04 2.92 -43.45
C GLY A 7 4.81 3.19 -44.31
N ASN A 8 4.34 4.44 -44.30
CA ASN A 8 4.26 5.22 -45.52
C ASN A 8 3.82 6.65 -45.25
N SER A 9 4.62 7.55 -45.79
CA SER A 9 4.34 8.93 -46.08
C SER A 9 3.10 9.05 -46.98
N SER A 10 2.23 10.01 -46.69
CA SER A 10 1.21 10.47 -47.64
C SER A 10 1.02 11.96 -47.43
N ALA A 11 1.70 12.73 -48.27
CA ALA A 11 1.50 14.16 -48.43
C ALA A 11 0.05 14.44 -48.85
N SER A 12 -0.73 15.03 -47.97
CA SER A 12 -2.06 15.53 -48.29
C SER A 12 -1.93 16.86 -49.06
N LYS A 13 -2.21 16.78 -50.37
CA LYS A 13 -2.52 17.92 -51.23
C LYS A 13 -3.49 18.87 -50.52
N ILE A 14 -3.05 20.12 -50.36
CA ILE A 14 -3.92 21.25 -50.00
C ILE A 14 -4.70 21.59 -51.27
N ASP A 15 -5.90 21.03 -51.38
CA ASP A 15 -6.84 21.33 -52.46
C ASP A 15 -7.55 22.63 -52.11
N SER A 16 -7.08 23.72 -52.71
CA SER A 16 -7.67 25.04 -52.64
C SER A 16 -8.94 25.10 -53.50
N SER A 17 -10.01 24.47 -53.02
CA SER A 17 -11.37 24.75 -53.47
C SER A 17 -12.09 25.52 -52.37
N ALA A 18 -12.17 26.84 -52.54
CA ALA A 18 -12.96 27.69 -51.66
C ALA A 18 -14.42 27.20 -51.70
N PRO A 19 -15.05 26.87 -50.57
CA PRO A 19 -16.46 26.52 -50.56
C PRO A 19 -17.25 27.75 -51.02
N PHE A 20 -17.88 27.63 -52.19
CA PHE A 20 -18.87 28.56 -52.69
C PHE A 20 -19.97 28.67 -51.62
N VAL A 21 -19.92 29.74 -50.82
CA VAL A 21 -20.96 30.06 -49.84
C VAL A 21 -22.17 30.52 -50.66
N PRO A 22 -23.24 29.73 -50.75
CA PRO A 22 -24.43 30.18 -51.44
C PRO A 22 -24.93 31.46 -50.76
N PRO A 23 -25.38 32.47 -51.54
CA PRO A 23 -25.89 33.70 -50.97
C PRO A 23 -26.97 33.37 -49.95
N ILE A 24 -26.78 33.86 -48.73
CA ILE A 24 -27.76 33.75 -47.65
C ILE A 24 -29.03 34.42 -48.17
N LYS A 25 -29.98 33.61 -48.62
CA LYS A 25 -31.34 34.06 -48.90
C LYS A 25 -31.91 34.48 -47.55
N PHE A 26 -31.83 35.77 -47.24
CA PHE A 26 -32.67 36.38 -46.23
C PHE A 26 -34.10 36.28 -46.73
N THR A 27 -34.72 35.11 -46.54
CA THR A 27 -36.16 35.04 -46.44
C THR A 27 -36.51 35.92 -45.25
N VAL A 28 -36.92 37.16 -45.52
CA VAL A 28 -37.64 37.98 -44.55
C VAL A 28 -38.81 37.13 -44.15
N ARG A 29 -38.68 36.48 -42.99
CA ARG A 29 -39.69 35.61 -42.40
C ARG A 29 -40.81 36.54 -41.94
N ASN A 30 -41.66 36.91 -42.89
CA ASN A 30 -42.82 37.77 -42.71
C ASN A 30 -43.97 36.97 -42.07
N THR A 31 -43.68 36.33 -40.94
CA THR A 31 -44.62 35.47 -40.22
C THR A 31 -44.39 35.66 -38.71
N SER A 32 -45.45 36.02 -37.98
CA SER A 32 -45.54 36.24 -36.52
C SER A 32 -45.48 37.70 -36.01
N GLY A 33 -45.70 38.72 -36.84
CA GLY A 33 -45.94 40.08 -36.35
C GLY A 33 -47.23 40.17 -35.51
N GLY A 34 -48.30 39.57 -36.03
CA GLY A 34 -49.62 39.59 -35.41
C GLY A 34 -49.69 38.94 -34.03
N ASP A 35 -48.91 37.87 -33.77
CA ASP A 35 -48.95 37.20 -32.46
C ASP A 35 -48.38 38.06 -31.33
N ALA A 36 -47.37 38.89 -31.62
CA ALA A 36 -46.77 39.80 -30.65
C ALA A 36 -47.67 41.02 -30.39
N GLU A 37 -48.35 41.51 -31.43
CA GLU A 37 -49.34 42.58 -31.31
C GLU A 37 -50.58 42.11 -30.53
N ALA A 38 -51.15 40.95 -30.89
CA ALA A 38 -52.27 40.35 -30.16
C ALA A 38 -51.94 40.06 -28.70
N ALA A 39 -50.72 39.57 -28.42
CA ALA A 39 -50.27 39.35 -27.05
C ALA A 39 -50.12 40.67 -26.25
N LEU A 40 -49.64 41.74 -26.90
CA LEU A 40 -49.56 43.07 -26.30
C LEU A 40 -50.97 43.64 -26.05
N ASP A 41 -51.87 43.53 -27.02
CA ASP A 41 -53.23 44.04 -26.92
C ASP A 41 -54.04 43.29 -25.85
N ALA A 42 -53.90 41.97 -25.77
CA ALA A 42 -54.47 41.17 -24.70
C ALA A 42 -53.93 41.58 -23.31
N TYR A 43 -52.65 41.96 -23.23
CA TYR A 43 -52.06 42.48 -21.99
C TYR A 43 -52.62 43.86 -21.63
N ILE A 44 -52.77 44.75 -22.61
CA ILE A 44 -53.34 46.09 -22.41
C ILE A 44 -54.80 46.00 -21.93
N GLN A 45 -55.59 45.10 -22.52
CA GLN A 45 -57.01 44.92 -22.20
C GLN A 45 -57.21 44.26 -20.83
N ASN A 46 -56.54 43.13 -20.56
CA ASN A 46 -56.88 42.30 -19.40
C ASN A 46 -55.85 42.33 -18.28
N LYS A 47 -54.63 42.87 -18.49
CA LYS A 47 -53.45 42.85 -17.59
C LYS A 47 -53.03 41.49 -16.99
N ARG A 48 -53.88 40.47 -17.11
CA ARG A 48 -53.73 39.10 -16.62
C ARG A 48 -53.03 38.22 -17.65
N ASN A 49 -53.17 38.52 -18.94
CA ASN A 49 -52.58 37.75 -20.04
C ASN A 49 -51.13 38.20 -20.26
N LYS A 50 -50.21 37.61 -19.49
CA LYS A 50 -48.80 37.99 -19.56
C LYS A 50 -48.12 37.34 -20.77
N PRO A 51 -47.36 38.10 -21.58
CA PRO A 51 -46.74 37.57 -22.79
C PRO A 51 -45.57 36.61 -22.49
N PRO A 52 -45.28 35.64 -23.39
CA PRO A 52 -44.16 34.74 -23.26
C PRO A 52 -42.81 35.43 -23.53
N LEU A 53 -41.74 34.94 -22.88
CA LEU A 53 -40.38 35.53 -22.98
C LEU A 53 -39.81 35.50 -24.40
N SER A 54 -40.22 34.53 -25.23
CA SER A 54 -39.82 34.42 -26.64
C SER A 54 -40.23 35.63 -27.47
N LEU A 55 -41.32 36.32 -27.10
CA LEU A 55 -41.85 37.48 -27.82
C LEU A 55 -41.34 38.81 -27.29
N LYS A 56 -40.51 38.82 -26.23
CA LYS A 56 -40.03 40.04 -25.56
C LYS A 56 -39.54 41.11 -26.55
N ASN A 57 -38.58 40.77 -27.40
CA ASN A 57 -37.96 41.76 -28.28
C ASN A 57 -38.96 42.35 -29.28
N LYS A 58 -39.86 41.52 -29.81
CA LYS A 58 -40.90 41.95 -30.77
C LYS A 58 -41.92 42.88 -30.09
N ILE A 59 -42.40 42.50 -28.91
CA ILE A 59 -43.34 43.31 -28.12
C ILE A 59 -42.72 44.66 -27.76
N MET A 60 -41.45 44.68 -27.32
CA MET A 60 -40.75 45.92 -27.00
C MET A 60 -40.60 46.85 -28.21
N GLN A 61 -40.34 46.29 -29.41
CA GLN A 61 -40.29 47.07 -30.65
C GLN A 61 -41.65 47.69 -31.02
N ILE A 62 -42.73 46.91 -30.90
CA ILE A 62 -44.11 47.40 -31.15
C ILE A 62 -44.47 48.54 -30.19
N ILE A 63 -44.13 48.40 -28.90
CA ILE A 63 -44.36 49.43 -27.88
C ILE A 63 -43.61 50.72 -28.24
N VAL A 64 -42.34 50.63 -28.64
CA VAL A 64 -41.55 51.80 -29.05
C VAL A 64 -42.18 52.48 -30.27
N ARG A 65 -42.61 51.71 -31.27
CA ARG A 65 -43.29 52.24 -32.45
C ARG A 65 -44.60 52.96 -32.10
N ARG A 66 -45.50 52.31 -31.36
CA ARG A 66 -46.78 52.93 -30.93
C ARG A 66 -46.56 54.18 -30.08
N LYS A 67 -45.51 54.22 -29.26
CA LYS A 67 -45.14 55.40 -28.46
C LYS A 67 -44.70 56.57 -29.34
N VAL A 68 -43.91 56.31 -30.38
CA VAL A 68 -43.48 57.33 -31.36
C VAL A 68 -44.66 57.81 -32.19
N ASP A 69 -45.53 56.90 -32.64
CA ASP A 69 -46.73 57.24 -33.42
C ASP A 69 -47.72 58.09 -32.59
N ALA A 70 -47.93 57.76 -31.31
CA ALA A 70 -48.76 58.57 -30.42
C ALA A 70 -48.14 59.95 -30.14
N ALA A 71 -46.81 60.03 -30.01
CA ALA A 71 -46.11 61.30 -29.80
C ALA A 71 -46.13 62.20 -31.05
N SER A 72 -46.00 61.63 -32.25
CA SER A 72 -46.08 62.36 -33.51
C SER A 72 -47.48 62.89 -33.79
N ALA A 73 -48.52 62.13 -33.39
CA ALA A 73 -49.91 62.57 -33.40
C ALA A 73 -50.27 63.57 -32.29
N LYS A 74 -49.30 63.99 -31.44
CA LYS A 74 -49.49 64.88 -30.28
C LYS A 74 -50.42 64.31 -29.19
N ASN A 75 -50.65 63.00 -29.17
CA ASN A 75 -51.45 62.30 -28.15
C ASN A 75 -50.58 61.88 -26.96
N TYR A 76 -50.12 62.85 -26.17
CA TYR A 76 -49.18 62.62 -25.06
C TYR A 76 -49.75 61.74 -23.94
N THR A 77 -51.05 61.78 -23.71
CA THR A 77 -51.73 60.97 -22.68
C THR A 77 -51.67 59.48 -23.00
N GLU A 78 -51.78 59.12 -24.28
CA GLU A 78 -51.64 57.75 -24.76
C GLU A 78 -50.19 57.28 -24.73
N ALA A 79 -49.26 58.12 -25.19
CA ALA A 79 -47.82 57.84 -25.09
C ALA A 79 -47.38 57.59 -23.64
N ALA A 80 -47.92 58.33 -22.67
CA ALA A 80 -47.66 58.12 -21.24
C ALA A 80 -48.21 56.78 -20.72
N LYS A 81 -49.42 56.37 -21.14
CA LYS A 81 -49.99 55.05 -20.82
C LYS A 81 -49.13 53.92 -21.37
N ILE A 82 -48.70 54.02 -22.63
CA ILE A 82 -47.83 53.04 -23.30
C ILE A 82 -46.47 52.96 -22.59
N SER A 83 -45.91 54.10 -22.16
CA SER A 83 -44.66 54.14 -21.38
C SER A 83 -44.78 53.40 -20.04
N LYS A 84 -45.90 53.54 -19.33
CA LYS A 84 -46.15 52.80 -18.07
C LYS A 84 -46.26 51.29 -18.31
N ILE A 85 -46.89 50.88 -19.41
CA ILE A 85 -46.98 49.48 -19.83
C ILE A 85 -45.59 48.93 -20.17
N GLU A 86 -44.76 49.73 -20.86
CA GLU A 86 -43.36 49.40 -21.18
C GLU A 86 -42.57 49.04 -19.91
N GLU A 87 -42.67 49.88 -18.88
CA GLU A 87 -41.99 49.66 -17.60
C GLU A 87 -42.48 48.40 -16.87
N GLN A 88 -43.80 48.19 -16.81
CA GLN A 88 -44.39 46.99 -16.21
C GLN A 88 -43.93 45.71 -16.92
N LEU A 89 -43.90 45.72 -18.26
CA LEU A 89 -43.44 44.58 -19.05
C LEU A 89 -41.93 44.36 -18.92
N LYS A 90 -41.12 45.42 -18.84
CA LYS A 90 -39.68 45.30 -18.56
C LYS A 90 -39.43 44.60 -17.24
N THR A 91 -40.12 45.02 -16.17
CA THR A 91 -40.02 44.40 -14.85
C THR A 91 -40.44 42.93 -14.90
N TYR A 92 -41.60 42.63 -15.50
CA TYR A 92 -42.10 41.27 -15.64
C TYR A 92 -41.14 40.37 -16.43
N PHE A 93 -40.61 40.83 -17.57
CA PHE A 93 -39.67 40.03 -18.35
C PHE A 93 -38.33 39.82 -17.63
N GLU A 94 -37.87 40.77 -16.82
CA GLU A 94 -36.67 40.58 -16.01
C GLU A 94 -36.92 39.57 -14.87
N GLU A 95 -38.08 39.63 -14.20
CA GLU A 95 -38.51 38.62 -13.24
C GLU A 95 -38.57 37.23 -13.88
N LEU A 96 -39.20 37.10 -15.05
CA LEU A 96 -39.30 35.82 -15.74
C LEU A 96 -37.94 35.28 -16.17
N ARG A 97 -37.04 36.17 -16.61
CA ARG A 97 -35.66 35.83 -16.97
C ARG A 97 -34.87 35.38 -15.74
N GLU A 98 -35.07 36.00 -14.59
CA GLU A 98 -34.41 35.59 -13.34
C GLU A 98 -34.95 34.26 -12.81
N VAL A 99 -36.26 33.99 -12.99
CA VAL A 99 -36.86 32.68 -12.73
C VAL A 99 -36.27 31.62 -13.66
N ASP A 100 -36.17 31.87 -14.97
CA ASP A 100 -35.59 30.92 -15.92
C ASP A 100 -34.08 30.71 -15.67
N ARG A 101 -33.34 31.78 -15.34
CA ARG A 101 -31.94 31.68 -14.89
C ARG A 101 -31.81 30.88 -13.59
N SER A 102 -32.71 31.08 -12.63
CA SER A 102 -32.71 30.33 -11.36
C SER A 102 -33.05 28.86 -11.60
N LYS A 103 -34.02 28.56 -12.47
CA LYS A 103 -34.36 27.20 -12.92
C LYS A 103 -33.19 26.54 -13.66
N ARG A 104 -32.50 27.26 -14.55
CA ARG A 104 -31.32 26.73 -15.25
C ARG A 104 -30.12 26.56 -14.31
N ARG A 105 -29.91 27.47 -13.34
CA ARG A 105 -28.85 27.31 -12.31
C ARG A 105 -29.11 26.12 -11.41
N THR A 106 -30.36 25.87 -11.03
CA THR A 106 -30.73 24.69 -10.24
C THR A 106 -30.67 23.41 -11.06
N HIS A 107 -31.08 23.45 -12.33
CA HIS A 107 -31.09 22.29 -13.21
C HIS A 107 -29.68 21.86 -13.69
N TYR A 108 -28.75 22.81 -13.92
CA TYR A 108 -27.43 22.51 -14.50
C TYR A 108 -26.23 22.80 -13.59
N GLY A 109 -26.39 23.57 -12.50
CA GLY A 109 -25.25 24.08 -11.70
C GLY A 109 -24.93 23.30 -10.43
N ILE A 110 -25.83 22.43 -9.99
CA ILE A 110 -25.71 21.66 -8.76
C ILE A 110 -26.32 20.31 -9.09
N SER A 111 -25.50 19.27 -9.30
CA SER A 111 -25.99 17.89 -9.10
C SER A 111 -26.77 17.91 -7.79
N GLY A 112 -28.08 17.63 -7.84
CA GLY A 112 -28.98 17.88 -6.71
C GLY A 112 -28.35 17.36 -5.42
N SER A 113 -28.61 18.03 -4.28
CA SER A 113 -28.05 17.63 -2.98
C SER A 113 -28.16 16.11 -2.75
N ASP A 114 -29.25 15.49 -3.23
CA ASP A 114 -29.46 14.04 -3.24
C ASP A 114 -28.51 13.25 -4.17
N GLN A 115 -28.19 13.74 -5.36
CA GLN A 115 -27.17 13.13 -6.24
C GLN A 115 -25.79 13.16 -5.57
N LEU A 116 -25.43 14.26 -4.92
CA LEU A 116 -24.17 14.37 -4.17
C LEU A 116 -24.15 13.42 -2.96
N ARG A 117 -25.24 13.32 -2.19
CA ARG A 117 -25.39 12.35 -1.10
C ARG A 117 -25.26 10.92 -1.59
N ASN A 118 -25.98 10.57 -2.66
CA ASN A 118 -25.92 9.23 -3.25
C ASN A 118 -24.52 8.89 -3.75
N ARG A 119 -23.84 9.83 -4.41
CA ARG A 119 -22.46 9.65 -4.86
C ARG A 119 -21.50 9.49 -3.68
N LEU A 120 -21.61 10.33 -2.67
CA LEU A 120 -20.82 10.27 -1.44
C LEU A 120 -21.00 8.91 -0.75
N GLN A 121 -22.24 8.47 -0.57
CA GLN A 121 -22.56 7.18 0.05
C GLN A 121 -21.99 6.00 -0.75
N LYS A 122 -22.12 6.02 -2.10
CA LYS A 122 -21.54 4.98 -2.95
C LYS A 122 -20.02 4.89 -2.79
N ILE A 123 -19.33 6.02 -2.85
CA ILE A 123 -17.87 6.09 -2.70
C ILE A 123 -17.45 5.64 -1.30
N CYS A 124 -18.12 6.10 -0.24
CA CYS A 124 -17.83 5.66 1.12
C CYS A 124 -17.98 4.14 1.26
N ASN A 125 -19.09 3.57 0.79
CA ASN A 125 -19.33 2.13 0.84
C ASN A 125 -18.29 1.33 0.03
N GLU A 126 -17.84 1.85 -1.10
CA GLU A 126 -16.81 1.22 -1.93
C GLU A 126 -15.46 1.18 -1.19
N TYR A 127 -15.03 2.31 -0.62
CA TYR A 127 -13.80 2.35 0.18
C TYR A 127 -13.89 1.50 1.44
N ASP A 128 -15.06 1.46 2.10
CA ASP A 128 -15.26 0.62 3.28
C ASP A 128 -15.12 -0.87 2.92
N ARG A 129 -15.71 -1.31 1.81
CA ARG A 129 -15.50 -2.67 1.28
C ARG A 129 -14.04 -2.94 0.93
N ARG A 130 -13.35 -1.97 0.32
CA ARG A 130 -11.93 -2.10 -0.05
C ARG A 130 -11.03 -2.22 1.18
N ILE A 131 -11.30 -1.42 2.22
CA ILE A 131 -10.60 -1.48 3.51
C ILE A 131 -10.87 -2.82 4.20
N GLU A 132 -12.12 -3.29 4.24
CA GLU A 132 -12.46 -4.60 4.82
C GLU A 132 -11.79 -5.76 4.08
N ALA A 133 -11.82 -5.74 2.74
CA ALA A 133 -11.14 -6.75 1.93
C ALA A 133 -9.63 -6.75 2.18
N TYR A 134 -9.02 -5.56 2.29
CA TYR A 134 -7.60 -5.43 2.64
C TYR A 134 -7.31 -6.00 4.02
N LYS A 135 -8.12 -5.69 5.04
CA LYS A 135 -7.97 -6.23 6.40
C LYS A 135 -8.03 -7.75 6.41
N ARG A 136 -9.04 -8.36 5.76
CA ARG A 136 -9.17 -9.83 5.68
C ARG A 136 -7.99 -10.46 4.97
N SER A 137 -7.53 -9.87 3.87
CA SER A 137 -6.34 -10.35 3.15
C SER A 137 -5.08 -10.28 4.01
N ARG A 138 -4.90 -9.23 4.82
CA ARG A 138 -3.77 -9.13 5.75
C ARG A 138 -3.87 -10.10 6.92
N GLU A 139 -5.08 -10.34 7.44
CA GLU A 139 -5.33 -11.35 8.47
C GLU A 139 -4.95 -12.76 7.98
N GLN A 140 -5.42 -13.15 6.78
CA GLN A 140 -5.04 -14.41 6.15
C GLN A 140 -3.52 -14.54 5.94
N PHE A 141 -2.87 -13.46 5.54
CA PHE A 141 -1.41 -13.43 5.41
C PHE A 141 -0.71 -13.62 6.77
N MET A 142 -1.21 -12.99 7.84
CA MET A 142 -0.67 -13.18 9.19
C MET A 142 -0.86 -14.61 9.68
N ASP A 143 -2.01 -15.23 9.41
CA ASP A 143 -2.26 -16.63 9.78
C ASP A 143 -1.30 -17.58 9.04
N GLN A 144 -1.03 -17.34 7.76
CA GLN A 144 -0.03 -18.08 6.99
C GLN A 144 1.37 -17.89 7.56
N LEU A 145 1.76 -16.66 7.89
CA LEU A 145 3.05 -16.36 8.52
C LEU A 145 3.22 -17.14 9.83
N TYR A 146 2.22 -17.16 10.70
CA TYR A 146 2.28 -17.93 11.95
C TYR A 146 2.36 -19.44 11.71
N ALA A 147 1.64 -19.97 10.71
CA ALA A 147 1.73 -21.37 10.35
C ALA A 147 3.13 -21.74 9.85
N ASP A 148 3.75 -20.88 9.03
CA ASP A 148 5.12 -21.06 8.56
C ASP A 148 6.14 -21.00 9.71
N GLN A 149 5.99 -20.05 10.65
CA GLN A 149 6.84 -19.96 11.84
C GLN A 149 6.72 -21.20 12.73
N GLN A 150 5.51 -21.73 12.90
CA GLN A 150 5.28 -22.97 13.63
C GLN A 150 5.90 -24.19 12.94
N ARG A 151 5.90 -24.23 11.60
CA ARG A 151 6.61 -25.25 10.82
C ARG A 151 8.12 -25.12 11.01
N GLU A 152 8.69 -23.91 10.94
CA GLU A 152 10.12 -23.68 11.19
C GLU A 152 10.54 -24.15 12.60
N LEU A 153 9.71 -23.90 13.62
CA LEU A 153 9.95 -24.40 14.98
C LEU A 153 9.90 -25.94 15.05
N ALA A 154 8.96 -26.56 14.34
CA ALA A 154 8.88 -28.03 14.28
C ALA A 154 10.09 -28.63 13.56
N GLU A 155 10.55 -28.02 12.47
CA GLU A 155 11.77 -28.41 11.75
C GLU A 155 13.03 -28.20 12.61
N PHE A 156 13.09 -27.10 13.36
CA PHE A 156 14.14 -26.86 14.34
C PHE A 156 14.19 -27.97 15.40
N GLY A 157 13.03 -28.35 15.95
CA GLY A 157 12.92 -29.47 16.88
C GLY A 157 13.39 -30.79 16.26
N LYS A 158 12.96 -31.11 15.04
CA LYS A 158 13.40 -32.31 14.30
C LYS A 158 14.91 -32.33 14.06
N LYS A 159 15.50 -31.20 13.68
CA LYS A 159 16.94 -31.06 13.46
C LYS A 159 17.72 -31.40 14.72
N TRP A 160 17.35 -30.81 15.86
CA TRP A 160 18.06 -31.06 17.10
C TRP A 160 17.79 -32.44 17.68
N ASN A 161 16.61 -33.04 17.43
CA ASN A 161 16.30 -34.41 17.83
C ASN A 161 17.08 -35.46 17.03
N ASN A 162 17.75 -35.08 15.95
CA ASN A 162 18.59 -35.98 15.17
C ASN A 162 19.99 -36.07 15.81
N PRO A 163 20.47 -37.27 16.20
CA PRO A 163 21.81 -37.44 16.78
C PRO A 163 22.93 -36.94 15.85
N ASN A 164 22.69 -36.93 14.53
CA ASN A 164 23.66 -36.42 13.55
C ASN A 164 23.96 -34.91 13.70
N SER A 165 23.07 -34.14 14.32
CA SER A 165 23.28 -32.70 14.54
C SER A 165 24.38 -32.42 15.57
N PHE A 166 24.73 -33.41 16.40
CA PHE A 166 25.75 -33.25 17.43
C PHE A 166 27.14 -33.72 17.01
N LEU A 167 27.29 -34.27 15.80
CA LEU A 167 28.57 -34.85 15.34
C LEU A 167 29.72 -33.85 15.32
N ASP A 168 29.42 -32.58 15.07
CA ASP A 168 30.43 -31.52 15.10
C ASP A 168 30.87 -31.13 16.52
N LEU A 169 30.03 -31.40 17.51
CA LEU A 169 30.26 -31.10 18.92
C LEU A 169 30.80 -32.30 19.71
N ALA A 170 30.61 -33.52 19.19
CA ALA A 170 31.06 -34.78 19.79
C ALA A 170 32.52 -35.13 19.49
N LYS A 171 33.29 -34.20 18.89
CA LYS A 171 34.70 -34.43 18.52
C LYS A 171 35.57 -34.39 19.79
N PRO A 172 36.24 -35.49 20.17
CA PRO A 172 37.11 -35.48 21.34
C PRO A 172 38.35 -34.63 21.10
N SER A 173 38.96 -34.14 22.18
CA SER A 173 40.17 -33.34 22.08
C SER A 173 41.35 -34.18 21.60
N CYS A 174 42.32 -33.51 20.97
CA CYS A 174 43.59 -34.13 20.60
C CYS A 174 44.31 -34.74 21.82
N HIS A 175 44.18 -34.13 23.01
CA HIS A 175 44.82 -34.62 24.22
C HIS A 175 44.22 -35.95 24.70
N LEU A 176 42.89 -36.09 24.65
CA LEU A 176 42.22 -37.36 24.95
C LEU A 176 42.65 -38.45 23.98
N LEU A 177 42.75 -38.13 22.68
CA LEU A 177 43.24 -39.06 21.66
C LEU A 177 44.67 -39.53 21.93
N GLN A 178 45.56 -38.61 22.33
CA GLN A 178 46.93 -38.92 22.70
C GLN A 178 47.01 -39.83 23.93
N LEU A 179 46.22 -39.56 24.99
CA LEU A 179 46.19 -40.42 26.18
C LEU A 179 45.73 -41.85 25.83
N ARG A 180 44.71 -41.99 24.97
CA ARG A 180 44.25 -43.30 24.47
C ARG A 180 45.28 -44.00 23.59
N GLU A 181 46.12 -43.26 22.89
CA GLU A 181 47.25 -43.83 22.15
C GLU A 181 48.36 -44.31 23.07
N ILE A 182 48.72 -43.52 24.09
CA ILE A 182 49.72 -43.90 25.11
C ILE A 182 49.25 -45.13 25.89
N GLU A 183 47.98 -45.18 26.30
CA GLU A 183 47.36 -46.33 26.95
C GLU A 183 47.59 -47.62 26.13
N ARG A 184 47.25 -47.59 24.83
CA ARG A 184 47.45 -48.72 23.92
C ARG A 184 48.91 -49.09 23.75
N LYS A 185 49.79 -48.11 23.60
CA LYS A 185 51.25 -48.33 23.48
C LYS A 185 51.81 -49.02 24.72
N LYS A 186 51.45 -48.56 25.93
CA LYS A 186 51.87 -49.20 27.19
C LYS A 186 51.35 -50.63 27.32
N ALA A 187 50.09 -50.86 26.97
CA ALA A 187 49.51 -52.21 26.96
C ALA A 187 50.22 -53.16 25.98
N LEU A 188 50.61 -52.67 24.79
CA LEU A 188 51.41 -53.45 23.82
C LEU A 188 52.82 -53.77 24.33
N LEU A 189 53.41 -52.89 25.14
CA LEU A 189 54.70 -53.07 25.80
C LEU A 189 54.61 -53.92 27.08
N MET A 190 53.44 -54.51 27.38
CA MET A 190 53.16 -55.30 28.59
C MET A 190 53.28 -54.51 29.91
N ASP A 191 53.32 -53.17 29.87
CA ASP A 191 53.27 -52.30 31.06
C ASP A 191 51.81 -52.06 31.47
N TYR A 192 51.24 -53.05 32.17
CA TYR A 192 49.82 -53.02 32.55
C TYR A 192 49.49 -52.00 33.64
N GLU A 193 50.41 -51.74 34.57
CA GLU A 193 50.20 -50.77 35.64
C GLU A 193 50.20 -49.35 35.08
N GLY A 194 51.19 -49.02 34.23
CA GLY A 194 51.24 -47.74 33.56
C GLY A 194 50.05 -47.53 32.60
N ALA A 195 49.59 -48.58 31.93
CA ALA A 195 48.39 -48.53 31.08
C ALA A 195 47.13 -48.25 31.91
N ALA A 196 46.97 -48.90 33.07
CA ALA A 196 45.83 -48.69 33.96
C ALA A 196 45.77 -47.25 34.50
N ALA A 197 46.93 -46.67 34.88
CA ALA A 197 47.00 -45.28 35.31
C ALA A 197 46.64 -44.30 34.18
N THR A 198 47.16 -44.50 32.96
CA THR A 198 46.84 -43.66 31.80
C THR A 198 45.36 -43.80 31.41
N LYS A 199 44.77 -45.00 31.51
CA LYS A 199 43.34 -45.22 31.31
C LYS A 199 42.49 -44.42 32.28
N ALA A 200 42.80 -44.46 33.58
CA ALA A 200 42.06 -43.70 34.59
C ALA A 200 42.10 -42.18 34.32
N GLN A 201 43.24 -41.67 33.84
CA GLN A 201 43.37 -40.28 33.41
C GLN A 201 42.53 -39.97 32.16
N ALA A 202 42.56 -40.85 31.15
CA ALA A 202 41.78 -40.71 29.92
C ALA A 202 40.27 -40.74 30.20
N ASP A 203 39.80 -41.68 31.03
CA ASP A 203 38.38 -41.82 31.42
C ASP A 203 37.89 -40.57 32.18
N ARG A 204 38.73 -40.00 33.06
CA ARG A 204 38.42 -38.74 33.76
C ARG A 204 38.29 -37.58 32.77
N LEU A 205 39.19 -37.48 31.80
CA LEU A 205 39.17 -36.42 30.79
C LEU A 205 37.99 -36.57 29.83
N GLU A 206 37.69 -37.78 29.37
CA GLU A 206 36.54 -38.09 28.52
C GLU A 206 35.22 -37.67 29.18
N LYS A 207 35.06 -37.95 30.48
CA LYS A 207 33.88 -37.51 31.25
C LYS A 207 33.77 -35.98 31.31
N GLN A 208 34.89 -35.28 31.46
CA GLN A 208 34.92 -33.81 31.48
C GLN A 208 34.57 -33.22 30.12
N GLU A 209 35.20 -33.72 29.04
CA GLU A 209 34.93 -33.28 27.67
C GLU A 209 33.50 -33.56 27.25
N THR A 210 32.97 -34.74 27.59
CA THR A 210 31.56 -35.09 27.33
C THR A 210 30.61 -34.07 27.96
N LYS A 211 30.82 -33.74 29.24
CA LYS A 211 30.00 -32.74 29.94
C LYS A 211 30.10 -31.36 29.28
N GLN A 212 31.32 -30.92 28.95
CA GLN A 212 31.53 -29.63 28.28
C GLN A 212 30.89 -29.59 26.89
N SER A 213 30.98 -30.69 26.12
CA SER A 213 30.34 -30.80 24.81
C SER A 213 28.80 -30.78 24.92
N GLN A 214 28.22 -31.42 25.94
CA GLN A 214 26.79 -31.34 26.23
C GLN A 214 26.37 -29.89 26.56
N GLU A 215 27.10 -29.21 27.43
CA GLU A 215 26.84 -27.80 27.79
C GLU A 215 26.94 -26.88 26.57
N LYS A 216 27.98 -27.06 25.74
CA LYS A 216 28.17 -26.31 24.49
C LYS A 216 27.03 -26.55 23.51
N ALA A 217 26.59 -27.80 23.35
CA ALA A 217 25.46 -28.15 22.49
C ALA A 217 24.16 -27.46 22.95
N ILE A 218 23.87 -27.49 24.25
CA ILE A 218 22.71 -26.79 24.82
C ILE A 218 22.81 -25.28 24.56
N GLN A 219 23.99 -24.68 24.76
CA GLN A 219 24.17 -23.25 24.53
C GLN A 219 24.02 -22.87 23.06
N THR A 220 24.60 -23.65 22.14
CA THR A 220 24.46 -23.45 20.69
C THR A 220 23.00 -23.56 20.27
N MET A 221 22.28 -24.58 20.75
CA MET A 221 20.84 -24.76 20.50
C MET A 221 20.03 -23.55 21.00
N LYS A 222 20.26 -23.09 22.23
CA LYS A 222 19.58 -21.90 22.79
C LYS A 222 19.85 -20.64 21.96
N ASN A 223 21.11 -20.43 21.54
CA ASN A 223 21.47 -19.28 20.72
C ASN A 223 20.76 -19.32 19.36
N GLN A 224 20.69 -20.48 18.70
CA GLN A 224 19.99 -20.63 17.43
C GLN A 224 18.47 -20.47 17.58
N LEU A 225 17.87 -20.98 18.66
CA LEU A 225 16.45 -20.77 18.95
C LEU A 225 16.16 -19.27 19.14
N LYS A 226 16.97 -18.57 19.92
CA LYS A 226 16.84 -17.12 20.12
C LYS A 226 16.98 -16.34 18.80
N GLN A 227 17.88 -16.75 17.91
CA GLN A 227 18.01 -16.15 16.59
C GLN A 227 16.75 -16.37 15.74
N LEU A 228 16.17 -17.57 15.79
CA LEU A 228 14.93 -17.90 15.10
C LEU A 228 13.74 -17.08 15.65
N GLU A 229 13.61 -16.97 16.97
CA GLU A 229 12.57 -16.14 17.62
C GLU A 229 12.71 -14.66 17.22
N ASN A 230 13.93 -14.12 17.22
CA ASN A 230 14.18 -12.75 16.79
C ASN A 230 13.80 -12.53 15.32
N LYS A 231 14.11 -13.50 14.43
CA LYS A 231 13.69 -13.47 13.03
C LYS A 231 12.16 -13.43 12.92
N HIS A 232 11.47 -14.34 13.61
CA HIS A 232 10.00 -14.39 13.63
C HIS A 232 9.37 -13.08 14.12
N GLN A 233 9.94 -12.48 15.17
CA GLN A 233 9.49 -11.19 15.68
C GLN A 233 9.67 -10.06 14.66
N GLN A 234 10.82 -10.01 13.98
CA GLN A 234 11.07 -9.01 12.93
C GLN A 234 10.11 -9.15 11.75
N GLU A 235 9.81 -10.38 11.33
CA GLU A 235 8.84 -10.66 10.26
C GLU A 235 7.43 -10.20 10.64
N VAL A 236 6.98 -10.51 11.86
CA VAL A 236 5.68 -10.07 12.38
C VAL A 236 5.62 -8.54 12.43
N MET A 237 6.63 -7.88 12.99
CA MET A 237 6.68 -6.42 13.06
C MET A 237 6.66 -5.77 11.67
N GLY A 238 7.44 -6.32 10.73
CA GLY A 238 7.45 -5.83 9.34
C GLY A 238 6.11 -6.00 8.64
N ALA A 239 5.44 -7.14 8.84
CA ALA A 239 4.12 -7.42 8.29
C ALA A 239 3.03 -6.50 8.87
N GLU A 240 3.06 -6.25 10.18
CA GLU A 240 2.16 -5.32 10.86
C GLU A 240 2.36 -3.88 10.37
N GLU A 241 3.61 -3.44 10.25
CA GLU A 241 3.93 -2.10 9.76
C GLU A 241 3.47 -1.91 8.31
N LEU A 242 3.70 -2.89 7.44
CA LEU A 242 3.24 -2.86 6.06
C LEU A 242 1.70 -2.80 5.98
N SER A 243 1.02 -3.58 6.83
CA SER A 243 -0.44 -3.59 6.93
C SER A 243 -0.99 -2.24 7.38
N LYS A 244 -0.36 -1.61 8.38
CA LYS A 244 -0.72 -0.28 8.85
C LYS A 244 -0.54 0.78 7.76
N ARG A 245 0.63 0.79 7.08
CA ARG A 245 0.90 1.72 5.98
C ARG A 245 -0.11 1.58 4.84
N GLY A 246 -0.48 0.36 4.48
CA GLY A 246 -1.49 0.11 3.45
C GLY A 246 -2.90 0.59 3.85
N LEU A 247 -3.28 0.42 5.12
CA LEU A 247 -4.53 0.99 5.65
C LEU A 247 -4.51 2.51 5.65
N ASP A 248 -3.43 3.13 6.12
CA ASP A 248 -3.27 4.58 6.14
C ASP A 248 -3.36 5.17 4.73
N HIS A 249 -2.77 4.49 3.74
CA HIS A 249 -2.87 4.88 2.33
C HIS A 249 -4.33 4.86 1.84
N LEU A 250 -5.07 3.78 2.08
CA LEU A 250 -6.48 3.68 1.68
C LEU A 250 -7.36 4.73 2.37
N LEU A 251 -7.07 5.05 3.64
CA LEU A 251 -7.78 6.10 4.37
C LEU A 251 -7.50 7.49 3.81
N LYS A 252 -6.25 7.77 3.43
CA LYS A 252 -5.87 9.04 2.77
C LYS A 252 -6.52 9.16 1.40
N GLU A 253 -6.55 8.08 0.60
CA GLU A 253 -7.29 8.06 -0.68
C GLU A 253 -8.79 8.30 -0.47
N LYS A 254 -9.40 7.65 0.53
CA LYS A 254 -10.81 7.90 0.87
C LYS A 254 -11.04 9.37 1.21
N ALA A 255 -10.21 9.95 2.09
CA ALA A 255 -10.34 11.34 2.52
C ALA A 255 -10.17 12.32 1.35
N SER A 256 -9.22 12.10 0.44
CA SER A 256 -8.98 13.00 -0.70
C SER A 256 -10.16 13.08 -1.67
N VAL A 257 -10.93 12.01 -1.80
CA VAL A 257 -12.14 11.95 -2.64
C VAL A 257 -13.39 12.42 -1.89
N VAL A 258 -13.53 12.06 -0.61
CA VAL A 258 -14.70 12.37 0.22
C VAL A 258 -14.76 13.85 0.59
N GLU A 259 -13.64 14.46 1.00
CA GLU A 259 -13.63 15.85 1.47
C GLU A 259 -14.16 16.87 0.44
N PRO A 260 -13.78 16.83 -0.85
CA PRO A 260 -14.33 17.74 -1.86
C PRO A 260 -15.84 17.57 -2.04
N LEU A 261 -16.34 16.33 -1.97
CA LEU A 261 -17.77 16.03 -2.09
C LEU A 261 -18.56 16.53 -0.89
N GLU A 262 -18.03 16.39 0.32
CA GLU A 262 -18.64 16.94 1.54
C GLU A 262 -18.66 18.47 1.51
N LYS A 263 -17.57 19.11 1.07
CA LYS A 263 -17.50 20.58 0.88
C LYS A 263 -18.53 21.04 -0.16
N ALA A 264 -18.68 20.31 -1.27
CA ALA A 264 -19.68 20.58 -2.30
C ALA A 264 -21.11 20.41 -1.78
N LEU A 265 -21.38 19.33 -1.03
CA LEU A 265 -22.67 19.07 -0.41
C LEU A 265 -23.05 20.19 0.56
N LYS A 266 -22.15 20.56 1.48
CA LYS A 266 -22.35 21.66 2.43
C LYS A 266 -22.60 23.00 1.73
N LYS A 267 -21.97 23.25 0.58
CA LYS A 267 -22.24 24.43 -0.24
C LYS A 267 -23.64 24.39 -0.85
N SER A 268 -24.05 23.24 -1.40
CA SER A 268 -25.39 23.06 -2.00
C SER A 268 -26.51 23.25 -0.98
N GLU A 269 -26.37 22.70 0.23
CA GLU A 269 -27.35 22.85 1.31
C GLU A 269 -27.47 24.30 1.78
N LYS A 270 -26.35 25.04 1.83
CA LYS A 270 -26.37 26.48 2.15
C LYS A 270 -27.06 27.31 1.07
N THR A 271 -26.93 26.92 -0.20
CA THR A 271 -27.63 27.62 -1.30
C THR A 271 -29.12 27.28 -1.35
N GLU A 272 -29.50 26.06 -0.98
CA GLU A 272 -30.91 25.63 -0.93
C GLU A 272 -31.68 26.32 0.20
N LYS A 273 -31.04 26.50 1.37
CA LYS A 273 -31.64 27.20 2.52
C LYS A 273 -31.71 28.72 2.38
N LYS A 274 -30.92 29.32 1.49
CA LYS A 274 -30.95 30.76 1.26
C LYS A 274 -32.00 31.05 0.20
N GLU A 275 -33.15 31.57 0.62
CA GLU A 275 -34.09 32.22 -0.29
C GLU A 275 -33.35 33.23 -1.18
N PRO A 276 -33.79 33.44 -2.43
CA PRO A 276 -33.18 34.40 -3.34
C PRO A 276 -33.36 35.82 -2.78
N VAL A 277 -32.43 36.22 -1.91
CA VAL A 277 -32.34 37.60 -1.42
C VAL A 277 -32.19 38.48 -2.65
N ARG A 278 -33.20 39.33 -2.88
CA ARG A 278 -33.26 40.30 -3.97
C ARG A 278 -31.94 41.06 -4.02
N ARG A 279 -31.09 40.72 -4.98
CA ARG A 279 -29.77 41.33 -5.11
C ARG A 279 -29.98 42.81 -5.38
N ARG A 280 -29.51 43.67 -4.48
CA ARG A 280 -29.31 45.08 -4.80
C ARG A 280 -28.37 45.18 -6.01
N PRO A 281 -28.62 46.09 -6.96
CA PRO A 281 -27.77 46.26 -8.13
C PRO A 281 -26.33 46.52 -7.68
N SER A 282 -25.44 45.62 -8.09
CA SER A 282 -24.02 45.69 -7.78
C SER A 282 -23.43 46.91 -8.49
N SER A 283 -23.10 47.96 -7.73
CA SER A 283 -22.24 49.06 -8.17
C SER A 283 -20.84 48.49 -8.37
N ARG A 284 -20.56 48.07 -9.59
CA ARG A 284 -19.29 47.48 -10.02
C ARG A 284 -18.24 48.58 -10.07
N VAL A 285 -17.49 48.76 -8.98
CA VAL A 285 -16.27 49.56 -9.00
C VAL A 285 -15.14 48.68 -9.52
N ASN A 286 -14.56 49.13 -10.61
CA ASN A 286 -13.46 48.56 -11.36
C ASN A 286 -12.20 48.58 -10.48
N ASN A 287 -11.64 47.42 -10.11
CA ASN A 287 -10.33 47.37 -9.48
C ASN A 287 -9.44 46.35 -10.21
N SER A 288 -8.93 46.81 -11.35
CA SER A 288 -7.77 46.24 -12.02
C SER A 288 -6.53 46.63 -11.21
N ASN A 289 -5.97 45.70 -10.44
CA ASN A 289 -4.55 45.65 -10.07
C ASN A 289 -4.30 44.41 -9.19
N PHE A 290 -3.92 43.30 -9.81
CA PHE A 290 -3.17 42.26 -9.10
C PHE A 290 -2.11 41.69 -10.04
N SER A 291 -0.92 42.29 -9.92
CA SER A 291 0.28 41.90 -10.66
C SER A 291 0.92 40.68 -10.01
N ILE A 292 1.43 39.81 -10.87
CA ILE A 292 1.96 38.48 -10.59
C ILE A 292 3.44 38.63 -10.19
N ASN A 293 3.82 38.23 -8.97
CA ASN A 293 5.22 37.99 -8.62
C ASN A 293 5.47 36.48 -8.55
N ALA A 294 6.17 35.97 -9.57
CA ALA A 294 6.66 34.60 -9.65
C ALA A 294 8.10 34.55 -9.13
N THR A 295 8.30 33.97 -7.96
CA THR A 295 9.62 33.66 -7.40
C THR A 295 10.00 32.22 -7.80
N VAL A 296 10.98 32.13 -8.69
CA VAL A 296 11.68 30.89 -9.05
C VAL A 296 12.69 30.60 -7.95
N THR A 297 12.67 29.40 -7.37
CA THR A 297 13.69 28.94 -6.43
C THR A 297 14.13 27.54 -6.84
N SER A 298 15.36 27.46 -7.34
CA SER A 298 16.09 26.23 -7.66
C SER A 298 16.50 25.45 -6.41
N PRO A 299 16.78 24.15 -6.54
CA PRO A 299 17.89 23.59 -5.78
C PRO A 299 18.83 22.73 -6.64
N SER A 300 20.10 23.11 -6.62
CA SER A 300 21.25 22.26 -6.88
C SER A 300 21.59 21.47 -5.60
N ASN A 301 21.93 20.17 -5.71
CA ASN A 301 23.00 19.63 -4.87
C ASN A 301 23.55 18.29 -5.37
N LEU A 302 24.89 18.24 -5.32
CA LEU A 302 25.82 17.18 -5.67
C LEU A 302 26.08 16.23 -4.49
N ASN A 303 26.70 15.08 -4.80
CA ASN A 303 27.57 14.20 -3.99
C ASN A 303 27.11 12.73 -3.97
N SER A 304 27.96 11.71 -3.92
CA SER A 304 29.41 11.56 -4.15
C SER A 304 29.73 10.06 -4.05
N SER A 305 30.78 9.66 -4.77
CA SER A 305 31.40 8.34 -4.89
C SER A 305 31.84 7.69 -3.56
N ILE A 306 31.81 6.35 -3.49
CA ILE A 306 32.59 5.55 -2.52
C ILE A 306 33.22 4.35 -3.25
N GLY A 307 34.56 4.26 -3.13
CA GLY A 307 35.41 3.26 -3.76
C GLY A 307 35.41 1.90 -3.06
N ARG A 308 35.91 0.89 -3.79
CA ARG A 308 36.02 -0.51 -3.37
C ARG A 308 37.45 -0.98 -3.59
N THR A 309 38.15 -1.33 -2.52
CA THR A 309 39.51 -1.88 -2.53
C THR A 309 39.54 -3.34 -2.07
N GLN A 310 40.15 -4.16 -2.93
CA GLN A 310 41.09 -5.28 -2.73
C GLN A 310 41.01 -6.22 -1.52
N SER A 311 41.20 -7.52 -1.78
CA SER A 311 42.20 -8.34 -1.07
C SER A 311 42.56 -9.61 -1.85
N SER A 312 43.87 -9.85 -2.02
CA SER A 312 44.53 -11.00 -2.62
C SER A 312 44.71 -12.16 -1.63
N LEU A 313 44.63 -13.40 -2.14
CA LEU A 313 44.97 -14.63 -1.40
C LEU A 313 46.22 -15.26 -2.01
N SER A 314 47.25 -15.47 -1.20
CA SER A 314 48.47 -16.22 -1.53
C SER A 314 48.47 -17.55 -0.78
N GLN A 315 48.56 -18.66 -1.52
CA GLN A 315 48.75 -20.02 -1.00
C GLN A 315 50.23 -20.39 -1.03
N SER A 316 50.73 -21.00 0.05
CA SER A 316 52.09 -21.53 0.17
C SER A 316 52.01 -23.02 0.51
N ALA A 317 52.65 -23.84 -0.32
CA ALA A 317 52.76 -25.28 -0.17
C ALA A 317 54.14 -25.64 0.39
N ARG A 318 54.19 -26.52 1.40
CA ARG A 318 55.42 -27.22 1.82
C ARG A 318 55.15 -28.72 1.83
N ALA A 319 55.96 -29.44 1.07
CA ALA A 319 56.05 -30.89 1.02
C ALA A 319 56.85 -31.43 2.21
N ALA A 320 56.50 -32.62 2.68
CA ALA A 320 57.24 -33.38 3.68
C ALA A 320 58.08 -34.47 3.00
N SER A 321 59.34 -34.58 3.42
CA SER A 321 60.32 -35.57 2.97
C SER A 321 60.11 -36.93 3.66
N PRO A 322 60.36 -38.07 2.99
CA PRO A 322 60.31 -39.39 3.63
C PRO A 322 61.63 -39.71 4.33
N VAL A 323 61.56 -40.02 5.63
CA VAL A 323 62.67 -40.57 6.42
C VAL A 323 62.63 -42.09 6.28
N ALA A 324 63.73 -42.65 5.76
CA ALA A 324 64.01 -44.07 5.73
C ALA A 324 64.23 -44.58 7.17
N PHE A 325 63.57 -45.67 7.54
CA PHE A 325 63.81 -46.35 8.81
C PHE A 325 64.57 -47.65 8.56
N ASP A 326 65.58 -47.78 9.41
CA ASP A 326 66.62 -48.79 9.56
C ASP A 326 66.07 -50.16 9.97
N ASP A 327 66.80 -51.19 9.55
CA ASP A 327 66.66 -52.59 9.94
C ASP A 327 66.76 -52.73 11.46
N PHE A 328 65.71 -53.24 12.10
CA PHE A 328 65.75 -53.70 13.49
C PHE A 328 65.23 -55.13 13.59
N GLU A 329 66.02 -55.91 14.32
CA GLU A 329 65.93 -57.35 14.55
C GLU A 329 64.51 -57.87 14.80
N GLU A 330 64.23 -58.98 14.12
CA GLU A 330 63.02 -59.80 14.17
C GLU A 330 62.82 -60.39 15.58
N PRO A 331 61.78 -59.97 16.34
CA PRO A 331 61.45 -60.62 17.60
C PRO A 331 60.53 -61.81 17.35
N ASP A 332 60.91 -62.91 17.98
CA ASP A 332 60.25 -64.22 18.07
C ASP A 332 58.72 -64.27 17.87
N LEU A 333 58.31 -65.09 16.90
CA LEU A 333 57.23 -66.07 16.96
C LEU A 333 55.86 -65.60 17.51
N ALA A 334 55.40 -64.41 17.13
CA ALA A 334 53.98 -64.09 17.22
C ALA A 334 53.19 -64.89 16.17
N THR A 335 52.30 -65.79 16.60
CA THR A 335 51.43 -66.52 15.66
C THR A 335 50.61 -65.55 14.79
N PRO A 336 50.19 -65.93 13.57
CA PRO A 336 49.35 -65.09 12.71
C PRO A 336 48.08 -64.55 13.42
N ARG A 337 47.57 -65.27 14.41
CA ARG A 337 46.45 -64.86 15.26
C ARG A 337 46.81 -63.68 16.17
N THR A 338 48.02 -63.67 16.72
CA THR A 338 48.56 -62.59 17.54
C THR A 338 48.76 -61.33 16.71
N PHE A 339 49.34 -61.44 15.51
CA PHE A 339 49.48 -60.32 14.58
C PHE A 339 48.13 -59.73 14.15
N ARG A 340 47.15 -60.58 13.83
CA ARG A 340 45.80 -60.12 13.49
C ARG A 340 45.16 -59.36 14.65
N LYS A 341 45.32 -59.84 15.88
CA LYS A 341 44.79 -59.17 17.07
C LYS A 341 45.50 -57.85 17.38
N ILE A 342 46.82 -57.77 17.19
CA ILE A 342 47.59 -56.52 17.32
C ILE A 342 47.17 -55.52 16.22
N TYR A 343 46.98 -56.01 14.99
CA TYR A 343 46.49 -55.19 13.88
C TYR A 343 45.07 -54.68 14.13
N ASP A 344 44.18 -55.51 14.68
CA ASP A 344 42.85 -55.10 15.11
C ASP A 344 42.95 -54.03 16.21
N MET A 345 43.79 -54.18 17.23
CA MET A 345 44.00 -53.14 18.26
C MET A 345 44.58 -51.82 17.70
N ARG A 346 45.36 -51.89 16.60
CA ARG A 346 45.88 -50.71 15.90
C ARG A 346 44.84 -50.07 14.97
N SER A 347 44.00 -50.88 14.32
CA SER A 347 43.03 -50.47 13.30
C SER A 347 41.64 -50.13 13.85
N THR A 348 41.24 -50.67 15.00
CA THR A 348 40.06 -50.22 15.77
C THR A 348 40.30 -48.89 16.48
N SER A 349 41.22 -48.06 15.98
CA SER A 349 41.43 -46.66 16.35
C SER A 349 40.23 -45.77 16.03
N GLY A 350 39.09 -46.36 15.64
CA GLY A 350 37.78 -45.74 15.61
C GLY A 350 37.51 -45.07 16.94
N VAL A 351 37.90 -43.80 17.00
CA VAL A 351 37.68 -42.88 18.08
C VAL A 351 36.21 -42.97 18.44
N ARG A 352 35.91 -43.49 19.64
CA ARG A 352 34.56 -43.42 20.17
C ARG A 352 34.23 -41.94 20.30
N ARG A 353 33.19 -41.52 19.59
CA ARG A 353 32.66 -40.17 19.73
C ARG A 353 32.19 -40.00 21.17
N LEU A 354 32.30 -38.79 21.70
CA LEU A 354 31.74 -38.47 23.01
C LEU A 354 30.24 -38.77 22.98
N ASP A 355 29.77 -39.48 24.01
CA ASP A 355 28.37 -39.85 24.10
C ASP A 355 27.54 -38.64 24.57
N LEU A 356 26.67 -38.14 23.68
CA LEU A 356 25.82 -36.99 23.94
C LEU A 356 24.37 -37.40 24.23
N ASP A 357 24.12 -38.71 24.44
CA ASP A 357 22.83 -39.21 24.85
C ASP A 357 22.49 -38.71 26.26
N GLY A 358 21.35 -38.01 26.40
CA GLY A 358 20.90 -37.42 27.66
C GLY A 358 20.53 -35.93 27.60
N ILE A 359 20.77 -35.26 26.48
CA ILE A 359 20.25 -33.90 26.27
C ILE A 359 18.75 -33.99 25.98
N ASP A 360 17.90 -33.73 26.98
CA ASP A 360 16.46 -33.62 26.78
C ASP A 360 16.10 -32.26 26.13
N ILE A 361 16.01 -32.29 24.81
CA ILE A 361 15.69 -31.12 23.97
C ILE A 361 14.27 -30.63 24.25
N THR A 362 13.35 -31.52 24.65
CA THR A 362 11.93 -31.18 24.84
C THR A 362 11.73 -30.18 25.98
N LYS A 363 12.63 -30.18 26.97
CA LYS A 363 12.66 -29.21 28.08
C LYS A 363 12.86 -27.78 27.61
N TYR A 364 13.54 -27.58 26.48
CA TYR A 364 13.88 -26.26 25.96
C TYR A 364 12.90 -25.77 24.87
N LEU A 365 12.14 -26.68 24.26
CA LEU A 365 11.13 -26.35 23.24
C LEU A 365 9.76 -26.00 23.84
N LYS A 366 9.40 -26.52 25.01
CA LYS A 366 8.05 -26.36 25.59
C LYS A 366 7.74 -24.98 26.19
N SER A 367 8.73 -24.13 26.47
CA SER A 367 8.49 -22.89 27.22
C SER A 367 7.86 -21.74 26.42
N SER A 368 7.84 -21.79 25.09
CA SER A 368 7.29 -20.70 24.26
C SER A 368 5.83 -20.90 23.82
N GLN A 369 5.27 -22.10 24.01
CA GLN A 369 3.92 -22.45 23.54
C GLN A 369 2.78 -22.16 24.52
N THR A 370 2.97 -21.32 25.54
CA THR A 370 1.77 -20.69 26.13
C THR A 370 1.37 -19.56 25.19
N PRO A 371 0.34 -19.72 24.34
CA PRO A 371 -0.20 -18.58 23.65
C PRO A 371 -0.56 -17.61 24.75
N ARG A 372 0.12 -16.46 24.80
CA ARG A 372 -0.46 -15.28 25.43
C ARG A 372 -1.75 -15.09 24.67
N SER A 373 -2.83 -15.63 25.23
CA SER A 373 -4.18 -15.46 24.75
C SER A 373 -4.27 -14.01 24.36
N ARG A 374 -4.40 -13.75 23.05
CA ARG A 374 -4.59 -12.40 22.50
C ARG A 374 -5.57 -11.73 23.47
N PRO A 375 -5.21 -10.65 24.18
CA PRO A 375 -6.18 -9.95 25.00
C PRO A 375 -7.32 -9.64 24.06
N GLY A 376 -8.47 -10.26 24.34
CA GLY A 376 -9.53 -10.45 23.38
C GLY A 376 -9.75 -9.17 22.62
N THR A 377 -9.70 -9.26 21.29
CA THR A 377 -10.25 -8.24 20.41
C THR A 377 -11.68 -8.06 20.89
N SER A 378 -11.88 -7.07 21.76
CA SER A 378 -13.17 -6.65 22.25
C SER A 378 -13.92 -6.26 21.00
N THR A 379 -14.73 -7.20 20.53
CA THR A 379 -15.78 -6.98 19.57
C THR A 379 -16.69 -6.00 20.30
N SER A 380 -16.36 -4.72 20.14
CA SER A 380 -17.23 -3.61 20.43
C SER A 380 -18.47 -3.82 19.58
N VAL A 381 -19.42 -4.54 20.17
CA VAL A 381 -20.79 -4.65 19.71
C VAL A 381 -21.29 -3.22 19.73
N TYR A 382 -21.25 -2.57 18.57
CA TYR A 382 -22.03 -1.38 18.30
C TYR A 382 -23.50 -1.75 18.54
N ARG A 383 -23.97 -1.55 19.78
CA ARG A 383 -25.37 -1.54 20.15
C ARG A 383 -26.04 -0.46 19.32
N ARG A 384 -26.68 -0.91 18.25
CA ARG A 384 -27.68 -0.21 17.48
C ARG A 384 -28.82 0.18 18.43
N THR A 385 -28.81 1.41 18.94
CA THR A 385 -29.98 1.98 19.62
C THR A 385 -31.06 2.26 18.57
N LYS A 386 -31.96 1.28 18.42
CA LYS A 386 -33.32 1.53 17.95
C LYS A 386 -34.20 1.86 19.16
N SER A 387 -35.26 2.63 18.88
CA SER A 387 -36.39 3.04 19.72
C SER A 387 -36.15 4.14 20.75
N ILE A 388 -36.58 5.36 20.41
CA ILE A 388 -37.69 6.00 21.13
C ILE A 388 -38.67 6.58 20.11
N SER A 389 -39.90 6.08 20.21
CA SER A 389 -41.12 6.53 19.58
C SER A 389 -41.86 7.52 20.48
N LYS A 390 -42.66 8.43 19.87
CA LYS A 390 -43.73 9.27 20.46
C LYS A 390 -43.20 10.44 21.32
N SER A 391 -43.70 11.66 21.20
CA SER A 391 -45.06 12.13 20.83
C SER A 391 -45.06 13.27 19.83
#